data_AF-A0A328N179-F1
#
_entry.id   AF-A0A328N179-F1
#
_cell.length_a   1.000
_cell.length_b   1.000
_cell.length_c   1.000
_cell.angle_alpha   90.00
_cell.angle_beta   90.00
_cell.angle_gamma   90.00
#
_symmetry.space_group_name_H-M   'P 1'
#
loop_
_entity.id
_entity.type
_entity.pdbx_description
1 polymer ?
#
loop_
_entity_poly.entity_id
_entity_poly.type
_entity_poly.pdbx_seq_one_letter_code
_entity_poly.pdbx_strand_id
1 'polypeptide(L)'
;MSGFYVDPAGMDGLYGLLHRASEDAADAHGYMTRHCDLAFDQQGLLFMLAGPHRTAYRRMAEGLERLKTLSQGAATQVNLAQREYATSDESSAARLDKTYPGAHDSSTLRSTLAGPTRPDLWPTAPRSPFAEVADPAARLVPPNYATGVEMFQINPLADLVSPAAWLRQTSVWLFGEDPFEGWGKAFSGDWDSYVHCAAAWRIIGNAMDDLGRNLITGAADVPSVWRGNAAEGEQEYQLSLGSAARALHPVCDQYADLYSRAAEAAKQLHSVVTGLITKLIDVLIIVNASAVVGTATIETGVGPVLGYSVAAWYAWQAYDLYNEISTYFGNAEATFKLIAGSIEMVRVGMEVARLPDLKPYHHPALVS
;
A
#
# COMPACT_ATOMS: atom_id res chain seq x y z
N MET A 1 -1.50 29.42 -35.60
CA MET A 1 -2.46 29.48 -34.47
C MET A 1 -3.75 28.85 -34.95
N SER A 2 -4.14 27.71 -34.40
CA SER A 2 -5.47 27.15 -34.69
C SER A 2 -6.52 28.05 -34.03
N GLY A 3 -7.50 28.53 -34.79
CA GLY A 3 -8.57 29.38 -34.27
C GLY A 3 -9.48 28.64 -33.28
N PHE A 4 -10.37 29.41 -32.64
CA PHE A 4 -11.45 28.86 -31.83
C PHE A 4 -12.27 27.84 -32.63
N TYR A 5 -12.66 26.76 -31.98
CA TYR A 5 -13.51 25.72 -32.54
C TYR A 5 -14.17 24.95 -31.41
N VAL A 6 -15.44 24.61 -31.56
CA VAL A 6 -16.12 23.70 -30.64
C VAL A 6 -17.11 22.84 -31.41
N ASP A 7 -17.09 21.54 -31.14
CA ASP A 7 -18.09 20.57 -31.52
C ASP A 7 -18.81 20.12 -30.24
N PRO A 8 -19.97 20.73 -29.91
CA PRO A 8 -20.70 20.37 -28.70
C PRO A 8 -21.12 18.90 -28.65
N ALA A 9 -21.36 18.24 -29.79
CA ALA A 9 -21.67 16.81 -29.78
C ALA A 9 -20.40 15.98 -29.48
N GLY A 10 -19.26 16.36 -30.06
CA GLY A 10 -17.96 15.74 -29.81
C GLY A 10 -17.50 15.85 -28.34
N MET A 11 -17.91 16.90 -27.61
CA MET A 11 -17.60 17.07 -26.19
C MET A 11 -18.20 15.98 -25.28
N ASP A 12 -19.20 15.20 -25.74
CA ASP A 12 -19.71 14.03 -25.01
C ASP A 12 -18.60 13.00 -24.73
N GLY A 13 -17.64 12.85 -25.65
CA GLY A 13 -16.49 11.97 -25.47
C GLY A 13 -15.59 12.41 -24.31
N LEU A 14 -15.31 13.72 -24.22
CA LEU A 14 -14.52 14.30 -23.14
C LEU A 14 -15.24 14.18 -21.79
N TYR A 15 -16.54 14.50 -21.75
CA TYR A 15 -17.38 14.27 -20.57
C TYR A 15 -17.34 12.81 -20.12
N GLY A 16 -17.54 11.88 -21.05
CA GLY A 16 -17.57 10.44 -20.77
C GLY A 16 -16.23 9.93 -20.21
N LEU A 17 -15.10 10.40 -20.74
CA LEU A 17 -13.78 10.07 -20.21
C LEU A 17 -13.60 10.52 -18.75
N LEU A 18 -13.92 11.78 -18.45
CA LEU A 18 -13.79 12.33 -17.10
C LEU A 18 -14.76 11.66 -16.10
N HIS A 19 -15.95 11.28 -16.57
CA HIS A 19 -16.91 10.54 -15.76
C HIS A 19 -16.41 9.13 -15.44
N ARG A 20 -15.91 8.38 -16.44
CA ARG A 20 -15.32 7.05 -16.21
C ARG A 20 -14.08 7.11 -15.32
N ALA A 21 -13.22 8.11 -15.47
CA ALA A 21 -12.10 8.32 -14.55
C ALA A 21 -12.55 8.51 -13.08
N SER A 22 -13.73 9.09 -12.86
CA SER A 22 -14.34 9.14 -11.52
C SER A 22 -14.80 7.76 -11.04
N GLU A 23 -15.37 6.95 -11.92
CA GLU A 23 -15.81 5.58 -11.61
C GLU A 23 -14.60 4.69 -11.30
N ASP A 24 -13.55 4.74 -12.13
CA ASP A 24 -12.29 4.00 -11.91
C ASP A 24 -11.63 4.33 -10.57
N ALA A 25 -11.62 5.62 -10.19
CA ALA A 25 -11.10 6.05 -8.90
C ALA A 25 -11.97 5.53 -7.74
N ALA A 26 -13.30 5.48 -7.92
CA ALA A 26 -14.22 4.91 -6.93
C ALA A 26 -14.05 3.39 -6.81
N ASP A 27 -13.83 2.69 -7.91
CA ASP A 27 -13.59 1.24 -7.92
C ASP A 27 -12.27 0.90 -7.24
N ALA A 28 -11.20 1.66 -7.51
CA ALA A 28 -9.92 1.51 -6.81
C ALA A 28 -10.06 1.78 -5.30
N HIS A 29 -10.85 2.79 -4.91
CA HIS A 29 -11.15 3.05 -3.49
C HIS A 29 -11.89 1.87 -2.85
N GLY A 30 -12.95 1.37 -3.50
CA GLY A 30 -13.70 0.20 -3.02
C GLY A 30 -12.85 -1.07 -2.94
N TYR A 31 -11.94 -1.26 -3.90
CA TYR A 31 -10.97 -2.35 -3.89
C TYR A 31 -10.01 -2.23 -2.70
N MET A 32 -9.47 -1.04 -2.44
CA MET A 32 -8.61 -0.79 -1.30
C MET A 32 -9.33 -1.07 0.03
N THR A 33 -10.58 -0.64 0.20
CA THR A 33 -11.35 -0.95 1.40
C THR A 33 -11.52 -2.46 1.61
N ARG A 34 -11.73 -3.24 0.55
CA ARG A 34 -11.89 -4.70 0.66
C ARG A 34 -10.61 -5.45 1.01
N HIS A 35 -9.45 -4.94 0.62
CA HIS A 35 -8.19 -5.70 0.67
C HIS A 35 -7.11 -5.10 1.56
N CYS A 36 -7.27 -3.84 1.97
CA CYS A 36 -6.29 -3.12 2.77
C CYS A 36 -6.87 -2.62 4.11
N ASP A 37 -8.16 -2.83 4.42
CA ASP A 37 -8.70 -2.54 5.75
C ASP A 37 -8.34 -3.68 6.71
N LEU A 38 -7.19 -3.55 7.37
CA LEU A 38 -6.62 -4.60 8.21
C LEU A 38 -7.02 -4.45 9.69
N ALA A 39 -7.41 -5.57 10.29
CA ALA A 39 -7.52 -5.70 11.73
C ALA A 39 -6.15 -6.04 12.34
N PHE A 40 -5.84 -5.44 13.49
CA PHE A 40 -4.61 -5.71 14.24
C PHE A 40 -4.98 -6.14 15.66
N ASP A 41 -4.38 -7.24 16.11
CA ASP A 41 -4.37 -7.59 17.53
C ASP A 41 -3.56 -6.54 18.32
N GLN A 42 -3.84 -6.38 19.62
CA GLN A 42 -3.17 -5.38 20.46
C GLN A 42 -1.79 -5.84 20.98
N GLN A 43 -1.16 -6.81 20.32
CA GLN A 43 0.08 -7.43 20.75
C GLN A 43 0.89 -7.96 19.56
N GLY A 44 2.18 -8.22 19.79
CA GLY A 44 3.09 -8.82 18.81
C GLY A 44 3.74 -7.85 17.83
N LEU A 45 4.60 -8.38 16.97
CA LEU A 45 5.39 -7.61 16.01
C LEU A 45 4.49 -6.95 14.95
N LEU A 46 3.38 -7.60 14.56
CA LEU A 46 2.44 -7.04 13.59
C LEU A 46 1.77 -5.77 14.11
N PHE A 47 1.45 -5.70 15.41
CA PHE A 47 0.82 -4.53 16.01
C PHE A 47 1.67 -3.26 15.90
N MET A 48 3.00 -3.40 15.85
CA MET A 48 3.92 -2.29 15.64
C MET A 48 3.70 -1.57 14.31
N LEU A 49 3.11 -2.25 13.33
CA LEU A 49 2.80 -1.71 12.01
C LEU A 49 1.40 -1.10 11.93
N ALA A 50 0.55 -1.27 12.96
CA ALA A 50 -0.85 -0.84 12.95
C ALA A 50 -1.00 0.68 12.76
N GLY A 51 -0.23 1.48 13.51
CA GLY A 51 -0.23 2.94 13.39
C GLY A 51 0.22 3.44 12.01
N PRO A 52 1.40 3.02 11.54
CA PRO A 52 1.88 3.32 10.18
C PRO A 52 0.91 2.87 9.09
N HIS A 53 0.33 1.67 9.21
CA HIS A 53 -0.66 1.15 8.27
C HIS A 53 -1.91 2.02 8.21
N ARG A 54 -2.53 2.34 9.35
CA ARG A 54 -3.72 3.22 9.40
C ARG A 54 -3.46 4.57 8.74
N THR A 55 -2.25 5.10 8.92
CA THR A 55 -1.84 6.35 8.27
C THR A 55 -1.72 6.20 6.75
N ALA A 56 -1.08 5.15 6.26
CA ALA A 56 -0.96 4.85 4.84
C ALA A 56 -2.34 4.63 4.19
N TYR A 57 -3.16 3.76 4.78
CA TYR A 57 -4.52 3.46 4.35
C TYR A 57 -5.38 4.72 4.22
N ARG A 58 -5.46 5.52 5.30
CA ARG A 58 -6.28 6.73 5.31
C ARG A 58 -5.89 7.70 4.20
N ARG A 59 -4.59 7.93 4.01
CA ARG A 59 -4.17 8.92 3.01
C ARG A 59 -4.39 8.44 1.59
N MET A 60 -4.19 7.15 1.30
CA MET A 60 -4.54 6.64 -0.02
C MET A 60 -6.05 6.73 -0.23
N ALA A 61 -6.86 6.41 0.78
CA ALA A 61 -8.33 6.58 0.73
C ALA A 61 -8.71 8.02 0.34
N GLU A 62 -8.12 8.99 1.06
CA GLU A 62 -8.31 10.42 0.80
C GLU A 62 -7.87 10.81 -0.62
N GLY A 63 -6.73 10.28 -1.10
CA GLY A 63 -6.22 10.52 -2.46
C GLY A 63 -7.15 10.00 -3.56
N LEU A 64 -7.65 8.77 -3.40
CA LEU A 64 -8.57 8.14 -4.35
C LEU A 64 -9.94 8.86 -4.37
N GLU A 65 -10.49 9.20 -3.20
CA GLU A 65 -11.75 9.94 -3.10
C GLU A 65 -11.60 11.37 -3.66
N ARG A 66 -10.42 11.98 -3.50
CA ARG A 66 -10.10 13.28 -4.11
C ARG A 66 -10.05 13.18 -5.63
N LEU A 67 -9.38 12.17 -6.19
CA LEU A 67 -9.29 11.93 -7.62
C LEU A 67 -10.68 11.72 -8.25
N LYS A 68 -11.52 10.91 -7.61
CA LYS A 68 -12.94 10.73 -7.96
C LYS A 68 -13.68 12.08 -7.99
N THR A 69 -13.61 12.84 -6.91
CA THR A 69 -14.30 14.14 -6.78
C THR A 69 -13.85 15.14 -7.86
N LEU A 70 -12.54 15.22 -8.10
CA LEU A 70 -11.95 16.12 -9.10
C LEU A 70 -12.34 15.75 -10.54
N SER A 71 -12.36 14.46 -10.85
CA SER A 71 -12.75 13.95 -12.17
C SER A 71 -14.24 14.19 -12.43
N GLN A 72 -15.11 13.88 -11.46
CA GLN A 72 -16.55 14.13 -11.56
C GLN A 72 -16.87 15.63 -11.65
N GLY A 73 -16.17 16.46 -10.89
CA GLY A 73 -16.30 17.92 -10.95
C GLY A 73 -15.95 18.46 -12.34
N ALA A 74 -14.84 18.00 -12.91
CA ALA A 74 -14.44 18.38 -14.26
C ALA A 74 -15.44 17.90 -15.32
N ALA A 75 -15.93 16.65 -15.23
CA ALA A 75 -16.98 16.15 -16.11
C ALA A 75 -18.23 17.05 -16.06
N THR A 76 -18.64 17.46 -14.86
CA THR A 76 -19.77 18.37 -14.67
C THR A 76 -19.55 19.71 -15.36
N GLN A 77 -18.36 20.30 -15.22
CA GLN A 77 -18.03 21.57 -15.87
C GLN A 77 -17.98 21.46 -17.40
N VAL A 78 -17.44 20.36 -17.94
CA VAL A 78 -17.43 20.09 -19.39
C VAL A 78 -18.85 19.96 -19.93
N ASN A 79 -19.74 19.23 -19.26
CA ASN A 79 -21.16 19.11 -19.65
C ASN A 79 -21.88 20.47 -19.61
N LEU A 80 -21.61 21.31 -18.60
CA LEU A 80 -22.18 22.66 -18.55
C LEU A 80 -21.64 23.55 -19.68
N ALA A 81 -20.34 23.50 -19.96
CA ALA A 81 -19.73 24.24 -21.06
C ALA A 81 -20.27 23.80 -22.42
N GLN A 82 -20.44 22.49 -22.62
CA GLN A 82 -21.05 21.91 -23.80
C GLN A 82 -22.46 22.47 -24.05
N ARG A 83 -23.30 22.52 -23.01
CA ARG A 83 -24.66 23.10 -23.10
C ARG A 83 -24.63 24.57 -23.47
N GLU A 84 -23.73 25.34 -22.86
CA GLU A 84 -23.55 26.77 -23.15
C GLU A 84 -23.15 26.97 -24.62
N TYR A 85 -22.15 26.23 -25.10
CA TYR A 85 -21.69 26.29 -26.49
C TYR A 85 -22.75 25.82 -27.49
N ALA A 86 -23.58 24.82 -27.15
CA ALA A 86 -24.67 24.36 -28.00
C ALA A 86 -25.76 25.43 -28.23
N THR A 87 -25.90 26.38 -27.30
CA THR A 87 -26.88 27.49 -27.41
C THR A 87 -26.27 28.81 -27.85
N SER A 88 -24.94 28.90 -27.94
CA SER A 88 -24.22 30.14 -28.25
C SER A 88 -23.94 30.28 -29.75
N ASP A 89 -23.96 31.52 -30.24
CA ASP A 89 -23.44 31.85 -31.57
C ASP A 89 -21.91 31.68 -31.61
N GLU A 90 -21.39 30.97 -32.62
CA GLU A 90 -19.97 30.61 -32.74
C GLU A 90 -19.05 31.84 -32.70
N SER A 91 -19.44 32.93 -33.36
CA SER A 91 -18.65 34.17 -33.37
C SER A 91 -18.58 34.81 -31.98
N SER A 92 -19.67 34.69 -31.22
CA SER A 92 -19.81 35.23 -29.88
C SER A 92 -19.02 34.39 -28.87
N ALA A 93 -19.11 33.06 -28.97
CA ALA A 93 -18.29 32.11 -28.21
C ALA A 93 -16.79 32.34 -28.46
N ALA A 94 -16.39 32.54 -29.73
CA ALA A 94 -14.99 32.81 -30.08
C ALA A 94 -14.48 34.16 -29.53
N ARG A 95 -15.33 35.19 -29.46
CA ARG A 95 -14.96 36.48 -28.84
C ARG A 95 -14.81 36.33 -27.33
N LEU A 96 -15.71 35.60 -26.70
CA LEU A 96 -15.71 35.37 -25.27
C LEU A 96 -14.51 34.51 -24.84
N ASP A 97 -14.19 33.45 -25.59
CA ASP A 97 -13.07 32.56 -25.30
C ASP A 97 -11.72 33.30 -25.29
N LYS A 98 -11.53 34.30 -26.17
CA LYS A 98 -10.33 35.15 -26.16
C LYS A 98 -10.12 35.92 -24.85
N THR A 99 -11.16 36.07 -24.03
CA THR A 99 -11.07 36.73 -22.72
C THR A 99 -10.72 35.76 -21.58
N TYR A 100 -10.86 34.46 -21.82
CA TYR A 100 -10.58 33.45 -20.80
C TYR A 100 -9.08 33.27 -20.57
N PRO A 101 -8.67 32.93 -19.35
CA PRO A 101 -7.32 32.46 -19.13
C PRO A 101 -7.13 31.15 -19.91
N GLY A 102 -6.13 31.14 -20.80
CA GLY A 102 -5.63 29.90 -21.41
C GLY A 102 -4.76 29.12 -20.43
N ALA A 103 -4.06 28.10 -20.94
CA ALA A 103 -3.01 27.42 -20.18
C ALA A 103 -1.90 28.40 -19.76
N HIS A 104 -1.31 28.18 -18.59
CA HIS A 104 -0.24 29.06 -18.07
C HIS A 104 0.97 29.10 -18.98
N ASP A 105 1.35 27.95 -19.55
CA ASP A 105 2.36 27.85 -20.61
C ASP A 105 1.83 26.98 -21.76
N SER A 106 1.07 27.62 -22.66
CA SER A 106 0.51 26.95 -23.84
C SER A 106 1.57 26.32 -24.76
N SER A 107 2.82 26.80 -24.74
CA SER A 107 3.88 26.25 -25.58
C SER A 107 4.38 24.92 -25.01
N THR A 108 4.64 24.88 -23.71
CA THR A 108 5.02 23.66 -22.99
C THR A 108 3.89 22.65 -23.00
N LEU A 109 2.64 23.06 -22.75
CA LEU A 109 1.47 22.19 -22.81
C LEU A 109 1.37 21.50 -24.18
N ARG A 110 1.36 22.28 -25.27
CA ARG A 110 1.27 21.73 -26.62
C ARG A 110 2.46 20.82 -26.94
N SER A 111 3.67 21.16 -26.49
CA SER A 111 4.84 20.28 -26.70
C SER A 111 4.74 18.97 -25.91
N THR A 112 4.14 19.00 -24.71
CA THR A 112 3.92 17.82 -23.87
C THR A 112 2.85 16.91 -24.47
N LEU A 113 1.81 17.51 -25.06
CA LEU A 113 0.68 16.83 -25.69
C LEU A 113 0.86 16.63 -27.21
N ALA A 114 2.01 16.93 -27.80
CA ALA A 114 2.27 16.64 -29.22
C ALA A 114 2.89 15.23 -29.38
N GLY A 115 2.26 14.34 -30.15
CA GLY A 115 2.88 13.06 -30.57
C GLY A 115 3.99 13.25 -31.63
N PRO A 116 4.93 12.30 -31.87
CA PRO A 116 5.04 10.91 -31.40
C PRO A 116 6.25 10.65 -30.46
N THR A 117 6.84 11.66 -29.83
CA THR A 117 8.05 11.50 -28.98
C THR A 117 7.77 10.89 -27.60
N ARG A 118 6.51 10.59 -27.27
CA ARG A 118 6.06 9.98 -26.00
C ARG A 118 5.27 8.68 -26.24
N PRO A 119 5.92 7.59 -26.67
CA PRO A 119 5.24 6.30 -26.88
C PRO A 119 4.61 5.72 -25.61
N ASP A 120 4.98 6.22 -24.42
CA ASP A 120 4.33 5.90 -23.14
C ASP A 120 2.91 6.51 -23.01
N LEU A 121 2.67 7.63 -23.69
CA LEU A 121 1.39 8.33 -23.73
C LEU A 121 0.56 7.97 -24.96
N TRP A 122 1.20 7.76 -26.11
CA TRP A 122 0.49 7.56 -27.37
C TRP A 122 0.35 6.09 -27.75
N PRO A 123 -0.87 5.57 -27.94
CA PRO A 123 -1.06 4.21 -28.44
C PRO A 123 -0.51 4.09 -29.86
N THR A 124 0.07 2.94 -30.17
CA THR A 124 0.64 2.65 -31.50
C THR A 124 -0.41 2.35 -32.55
N ALA A 125 -1.66 2.07 -32.13
CA ALA A 125 -2.79 1.81 -33.01
C ALA A 125 -3.74 3.02 -33.09
N PRO A 126 -4.40 3.24 -34.25
CA PRO A 126 -5.46 4.24 -34.37
C PRO A 126 -6.60 3.98 -33.37
N ARG A 127 -7.12 5.04 -32.76
CA ARG A 127 -8.28 4.99 -31.84
C ARG A 127 -9.22 6.16 -32.10
N SER A 128 -10.48 6.01 -31.68
CA SER A 128 -11.42 7.13 -31.63
C SER A 128 -10.98 8.14 -30.56
N PRO A 129 -11.24 9.45 -30.75
CA PRO A 129 -11.02 10.45 -29.71
C PRO A 129 -11.69 10.05 -28.39
N PHE A 130 -10.99 10.26 -27.28
CA PHE A 130 -11.42 9.92 -25.91
C PHE A 130 -11.70 8.44 -25.64
N ALA A 131 -11.36 7.55 -26.58
CA ALA A 131 -11.29 6.12 -26.29
C ALA A 131 -10.11 5.86 -25.35
N GLU A 132 -10.36 5.05 -24.32
CA GLU A 132 -9.36 4.67 -23.33
C GLU A 132 -8.22 3.87 -23.96
N VAL A 133 -7.01 4.10 -23.47
CA VAL A 133 -5.79 3.40 -23.90
C VAL A 133 -5.40 2.27 -22.95
N ALA A 134 -6.06 2.23 -21.78
CA ALA A 134 -5.92 1.20 -20.78
C ALA A 134 -7.25 1.02 -20.02
N ASP A 135 -7.43 -0.12 -19.37
CA ASP A 135 -8.61 -0.45 -18.57
C ASP A 135 -8.19 -0.58 -17.09
N PRO A 136 -8.38 0.48 -16.27
CA PRO A 136 -8.03 0.46 -14.85
C PRO A 136 -8.80 -0.61 -14.07
N ALA A 137 -10.08 -0.80 -14.37
CA ALA A 137 -10.93 -1.77 -13.69
C ALA A 137 -10.46 -3.21 -13.95
N ALA A 138 -9.97 -3.52 -15.15
CA ALA A 138 -9.37 -4.82 -15.47
C ALA A 138 -8.11 -5.14 -14.65
N ARG A 139 -7.46 -4.14 -14.02
CA ARG A 139 -6.35 -4.38 -13.09
C ARG A 139 -6.81 -4.86 -11.73
N LEU A 140 -8.02 -4.51 -11.31
CA LEU A 140 -8.56 -4.75 -9.96
C LEU A 140 -9.03 -6.20 -9.76
N VAL A 141 -8.16 -7.14 -10.10
CA VAL A 141 -8.34 -8.58 -9.90
C VAL A 141 -8.02 -8.94 -8.44
N PRO A 142 -8.57 -10.04 -7.90
CA PRO A 142 -8.20 -10.49 -6.54
C PRO A 142 -6.67 -10.55 -6.37
N PRO A 143 -6.10 -9.97 -5.30
CA PRO A 143 -4.66 -10.09 -5.05
C PRO A 143 -4.29 -11.56 -4.93
N ASN A 144 -3.34 -12.00 -5.75
CA ASN A 144 -2.80 -13.34 -5.63
C ASN A 144 -1.62 -13.34 -4.64
N TYR A 145 -1.38 -14.49 -4.02
CA TYR A 145 -0.19 -14.75 -3.18
C TYR A 145 1.12 -14.81 -3.99
N ALA A 146 1.22 -14.13 -5.15
CA ALA A 146 2.39 -14.22 -6.03
C ALA A 146 3.68 -13.69 -5.39
N THR A 147 3.64 -13.16 -4.17
CA THR A 147 4.84 -12.87 -3.39
C THR A 147 5.65 -14.13 -3.04
N GLY A 148 5.11 -15.35 -3.22
CA GLY A 148 5.85 -16.60 -2.97
C GLY A 148 6.27 -16.78 -1.51
N VAL A 149 5.84 -15.86 -0.63
CA VAL A 149 5.98 -15.99 0.80
C VAL A 149 4.86 -16.93 1.21
N GLU A 150 5.14 -18.23 1.14
CA GLU A 150 4.36 -19.21 1.89
C GLU A 150 4.48 -18.79 3.36
N MET A 151 3.49 -18.05 3.83
CA MET A 151 3.39 -17.68 5.23
C MET A 151 3.22 -18.98 5.99
N PHE A 152 3.90 -19.05 7.13
CA PHE A 152 3.71 -20.14 8.05
C PHE A 152 2.19 -20.32 8.32
N GLN A 153 1.66 -21.54 8.34
CA GLN A 153 0.31 -21.75 8.88
C GLN A 153 0.44 -21.67 10.40
N ILE A 154 0.62 -20.44 10.91
CA ILE A 154 1.03 -20.19 12.28
C ILE A 154 -0.20 -20.38 13.15
N ASN A 155 -0.23 -21.52 13.83
CA ASN A 155 -0.74 -21.50 15.18
C ASN A 155 0.49 -21.54 16.10
N PRO A 156 1.24 -20.43 16.22
CA PRO A 156 2.45 -20.38 17.03
C PRO A 156 2.04 -20.53 18.51
N LEU A 157 0.78 -20.21 18.84
CA LEU A 157 0.17 -20.50 20.12
C LEU A 157 -0.06 -22.01 20.28
N ALA A 158 -0.40 -22.78 19.24
CA ALA A 158 -0.40 -24.23 19.38
C ALA A 158 1.04 -24.78 19.42
N ASP A 159 1.96 -24.33 18.56
CA ASP A 159 3.25 -24.99 18.42
C ASP A 159 4.27 -24.54 19.48
N LEU A 160 4.37 -23.23 19.74
CA LEU A 160 5.24 -22.69 20.79
C LEU A 160 4.56 -22.72 22.17
N VAL A 161 3.23 -22.60 22.26
CA VAL A 161 2.50 -22.51 23.56
C VAL A 161 1.88 -23.85 24.00
N SER A 162 1.97 -24.94 23.23
CA SER A 162 1.69 -26.32 23.70
C SER A 162 2.90 -27.10 24.31
N PRO A 163 3.85 -26.52 25.07
CA PRO A 163 4.73 -27.33 25.89
C PRO A 163 3.95 -28.00 27.02
N ALA A 164 4.32 -29.22 27.37
CA ALA A 164 3.74 -29.93 28.50
C ALA A 164 3.83 -29.09 29.79
N ALA A 165 2.86 -29.22 30.71
CA ALA A 165 2.76 -28.39 31.91
C ALA A 165 4.05 -28.36 32.76
N TRP A 166 4.78 -29.48 32.82
CA TRP A 166 6.04 -29.60 33.55
C TRP A 166 7.18 -28.78 32.89
N LEU A 167 7.13 -28.61 31.57
CA LEU A 167 8.12 -27.86 30.78
C LEU A 167 7.97 -26.37 31.07
N ARG A 168 6.73 -25.87 31.08
CA ARG A 168 6.40 -24.49 31.48
C ARG A 168 6.81 -24.20 32.92
N GLN A 169 6.54 -25.14 33.84
CA GLN A 169 6.96 -25.00 35.24
C GLN A 169 8.50 -24.94 35.38
N THR A 170 9.22 -25.77 34.64
CA THR A 170 10.70 -25.78 34.64
C THR A 170 11.24 -24.46 34.07
N SER A 171 10.63 -23.93 33.01
CA SER A 171 10.98 -22.62 32.46
C SER A 171 10.74 -21.48 33.44
N VAL A 172 9.57 -21.43 34.11
CA VAL A 172 9.27 -20.41 35.12
C VAL A 172 10.25 -20.49 36.30
N TRP A 173 10.62 -21.70 36.72
CA TRP A 173 11.62 -21.88 37.76
C TRP A 173 13.00 -21.36 37.35
N LEU A 174 13.41 -21.57 36.10
CA LEU A 174 14.75 -21.22 35.61
C LEU A 174 14.87 -19.75 35.17
N PHE A 175 13.85 -19.21 34.53
CA PHE A 175 13.87 -17.87 33.91
C PHE A 175 13.04 -16.84 34.68
N GLY A 176 12.22 -17.27 35.65
CA GLY A 176 11.30 -16.41 36.39
C GLY A 176 9.98 -16.10 35.66
N GLU A 177 9.88 -16.48 34.39
CA GLU A 177 8.70 -16.28 33.53
C GLU A 177 8.54 -17.43 32.54
N ASP A 178 7.42 -17.43 31.81
CA ASP A 178 7.18 -18.36 30.71
C ASP A 178 7.63 -17.74 29.37
N PRO A 179 8.82 -18.09 28.87
CA PRO A 179 9.36 -17.49 27.66
C PRO A 179 8.53 -17.83 26.42
N PHE A 180 7.89 -19.00 26.41
CA PHE A 180 7.13 -19.49 25.26
C PHE A 180 5.86 -18.67 25.02
N GLU A 181 5.23 -18.19 26.10
CA GLU A 181 4.09 -17.29 25.99
C GLU A 181 4.48 -15.95 25.36
N GLY A 182 5.58 -15.34 25.81
CA GLY A 182 6.08 -14.09 25.26
C GLY A 182 6.44 -14.19 23.77
N TRP A 183 7.17 -15.24 23.40
CA TRP A 183 7.56 -15.49 22.00
C TRP A 183 6.38 -15.87 21.12
N GLY A 184 5.41 -16.65 21.63
CA GLY A 184 4.18 -16.98 20.92
C GLY A 184 3.34 -15.73 20.59
N LYS A 185 3.23 -14.79 21.54
CA LYS A 185 2.56 -13.50 21.33
C LYS A 185 3.28 -12.62 20.30
N ALA A 186 4.61 -12.70 20.19
CA ALA A 186 5.36 -11.90 19.23
C ALA A 186 4.93 -12.16 17.77
N PHE A 187 4.53 -13.40 17.45
CA PHE A 187 4.08 -13.80 16.12
C PHE A 187 2.56 -13.76 15.90
N SER A 188 1.77 -13.40 16.92
CA SER A 188 0.31 -13.34 16.77
C SER A 188 -0.11 -12.27 15.76
N GLY A 189 -1.28 -12.46 15.16
CA GLY A 189 -1.87 -11.57 14.19
C GLY A 189 -2.06 -12.20 12.82
N ASP A 190 -2.86 -11.53 11.99
CA ASP A 190 -3.19 -11.99 10.64
C ASP A 190 -2.16 -11.49 9.61
N TRP A 191 -1.03 -12.20 9.57
CA TRP A 191 0.03 -11.92 8.60
C TRP A 191 -0.37 -12.24 7.16
N ASP A 192 -1.33 -13.15 6.95
CA ASP A 192 -1.84 -13.49 5.62
C ASP A 192 -2.57 -12.28 5.02
N SER A 193 -3.47 -11.65 5.78
CA SER A 193 -4.12 -10.40 5.36
C SER A 193 -3.10 -9.27 5.17
N TYR A 194 -2.04 -9.22 5.97
CA TYR A 194 -0.98 -8.21 5.81
C TYR A 194 -0.21 -8.38 4.48
N VAL A 195 0.16 -9.61 4.10
CA VAL A 195 0.78 -9.91 2.80
C VAL A 195 -0.19 -9.68 1.65
N HIS A 196 -1.47 -10.02 1.84
CA HIS A 196 -2.53 -9.76 0.87
C HIS A 196 -2.66 -8.27 0.56
N CYS A 197 -2.61 -7.43 1.59
CA CYS A 197 -2.59 -5.97 1.47
C CYS A 197 -1.35 -5.48 0.69
N ALA A 198 -0.18 -6.09 0.87
CA ALA A 198 1.02 -5.77 0.09
C ALA A 198 0.81 -5.98 -1.43
N ALA A 199 0.18 -7.08 -1.82
CA ALA A 199 -0.15 -7.35 -3.22
C ALA A 199 -1.23 -6.39 -3.74
N ALA A 200 -2.24 -6.09 -2.93
CA ALA A 200 -3.30 -5.14 -3.25
C ALA A 200 -2.75 -3.73 -3.55
N TRP A 201 -1.74 -3.26 -2.81
CA TRP A 201 -1.09 -1.98 -3.08
C TRP A 201 -0.58 -1.89 -4.52
N ARG A 202 0.18 -2.88 -5.01
CA ARG A 202 0.68 -2.87 -6.40
C ARG A 202 -0.44 -2.85 -7.42
N ILE A 203 -1.51 -3.59 -7.18
CA ILE A 203 -2.68 -3.62 -8.07
C ILE A 203 -3.35 -2.26 -8.16
N ILE A 204 -3.55 -1.59 -7.03
CA ILE A 204 -4.09 -0.23 -6.98
C ILE A 204 -3.17 0.76 -7.71
N GLY A 205 -1.85 0.66 -7.48
CA GLY A 205 -0.86 1.51 -8.17
C GLY A 205 -0.93 1.39 -9.69
N ASN A 206 -1.01 0.16 -10.20
CA ASN A 206 -1.16 -0.09 -11.64
C ASN A 206 -2.48 0.46 -12.21
N ALA A 207 -3.59 0.31 -11.48
CA ALA A 207 -4.87 0.90 -11.88
C ALA A 207 -4.78 2.44 -11.97
N MET A 208 -4.09 3.08 -11.03
CA MET A 208 -3.89 4.53 -11.04
C MET A 208 -2.97 5.02 -12.16
N ASP A 209 -1.95 4.23 -12.53
CA ASP A 209 -1.14 4.55 -13.72
C ASP A 209 -1.98 4.49 -15.00
N ASP A 210 -2.81 3.46 -15.17
CA ASP A 210 -3.69 3.30 -16.33
C ASP A 210 -4.78 4.40 -16.40
N LEU A 211 -5.39 4.77 -15.26
CA LEU A 211 -6.34 5.88 -15.16
C LEU A 211 -5.67 7.19 -15.58
N GLY A 212 -4.49 7.46 -15.03
CA GLY A 212 -3.76 8.68 -15.35
C GLY A 212 -3.28 8.73 -16.80
N ARG A 213 -2.95 7.59 -17.42
CA ARG A 213 -2.68 7.50 -18.86
C ARG A 213 -3.91 7.87 -19.68
N ASN A 214 -5.08 7.33 -19.35
CA ASN A 214 -6.34 7.67 -20.01
C ASN A 214 -6.62 9.19 -19.97
N LEU A 215 -6.45 9.83 -18.80
CA LEU A 215 -6.63 11.28 -18.66
C LEU A 215 -5.64 12.10 -19.51
N ILE A 216 -4.36 11.74 -19.51
CA ILE A 216 -3.34 12.45 -20.30
C ILE A 216 -3.61 12.27 -21.81
N THR A 217 -4.03 11.08 -22.24
CA THR A 217 -4.39 10.86 -23.64
C THR A 217 -5.65 11.61 -24.06
N GLY A 218 -6.63 11.72 -23.16
CA GLY A 218 -7.83 12.52 -23.35
C GLY A 218 -7.49 14.00 -23.54
N ALA A 219 -6.61 14.55 -22.69
CA ALA A 219 -6.12 15.92 -22.83
C ALA A 219 -5.55 16.19 -24.23
N ALA A 220 -4.89 15.20 -24.81
CA ALA A 220 -4.32 15.33 -26.14
C ALA A 220 -5.36 15.24 -27.27
N ASP A 221 -6.53 14.65 -27.01
CA ASP A 221 -7.66 14.57 -27.94
C ASP A 221 -8.55 15.80 -27.92
N VAL A 222 -8.53 16.61 -26.85
CA VAL A 222 -9.35 17.83 -26.70
C VAL A 222 -9.39 18.67 -27.99
N PRO A 223 -8.26 18.96 -28.68
CA PRO A 223 -8.27 19.79 -29.90
C PRO A 223 -9.08 19.22 -31.07
N SER A 224 -9.47 17.94 -31.03
CA SER A 224 -10.34 17.32 -32.04
C SER A 224 -11.79 17.77 -31.95
N VAL A 225 -12.24 18.23 -30.77
CA VAL A 225 -13.62 18.68 -30.53
C VAL A 225 -13.69 20.08 -29.91
N TRP A 226 -12.60 20.59 -29.34
CA TRP A 226 -12.60 21.88 -28.65
C TRP A 226 -11.22 22.55 -28.71
N ARG A 227 -11.17 23.78 -29.23
CA ARG A 227 -9.96 24.61 -29.35
C ARG A 227 -10.27 26.04 -28.91
N GLY A 228 -9.34 26.63 -28.18
CA GLY A 228 -9.49 27.95 -27.59
C GLY A 228 -8.75 28.03 -26.26
N ASN A 229 -8.81 29.18 -25.61
CA ASN A 229 -8.20 29.38 -24.30
C ASN A 229 -8.82 28.46 -23.24
N ALA A 230 -10.15 28.33 -23.19
CA ALA A 230 -10.79 27.43 -22.22
C ALA A 230 -10.45 25.96 -22.47
N ALA A 231 -10.30 25.55 -23.73
CA ALA A 231 -9.84 24.20 -24.07
C ALA A 231 -8.41 23.97 -23.56
N GLU A 232 -7.49 24.91 -23.78
CA GLU A 232 -6.12 24.78 -23.27
C GLU A 232 -6.05 24.73 -21.74
N GLY A 233 -6.89 25.51 -21.04
CA GLY A 233 -7.01 25.44 -19.58
C GLY A 233 -7.53 24.07 -19.09
N GLU A 234 -8.46 23.47 -19.83
CA GLU A 234 -8.96 22.12 -19.52
C GLU A 234 -7.88 21.05 -19.77
N GLN A 235 -7.14 21.13 -20.87
CA GLN A 235 -6.01 20.25 -21.18
C GLN A 235 -4.93 20.31 -20.09
N GLU A 236 -4.58 21.51 -19.62
CA GLU A 236 -3.60 21.71 -18.55
C GLU A 236 -4.09 21.08 -17.23
N TYR A 237 -5.37 21.21 -16.93
CA TYR A 237 -5.99 20.56 -15.77
C TYR A 237 -5.96 19.02 -15.89
N GLN A 238 -6.40 18.45 -17.01
CA GLN A 238 -6.39 16.99 -17.22
C GLN A 238 -4.97 16.41 -17.16
N LEU A 239 -3.99 17.10 -17.75
CA LEU A 239 -2.59 16.70 -17.67
C LEU A 239 -2.09 16.69 -16.21
N SER A 240 -2.48 17.69 -15.43
CA SER A 240 -2.14 17.77 -14.00
C SER A 240 -2.80 16.64 -13.22
N LEU A 241 -4.10 16.42 -13.41
CA LEU A 241 -4.87 15.36 -12.74
C LEU A 241 -4.34 13.97 -13.09
N GLY A 242 -4.11 13.69 -14.37
CA GLY A 242 -3.56 12.43 -14.85
C GLY A 242 -2.16 12.17 -14.31
N SER A 243 -1.28 13.18 -14.31
CA SER A 243 0.06 13.06 -13.72
C SER A 243 0.00 12.77 -12.21
N ALA A 244 -0.94 13.40 -11.52
CA ALA A 244 -1.16 13.20 -10.09
C ALA A 244 -1.64 11.77 -9.78
N ALA A 245 -2.54 11.20 -10.60
CA ALA A 245 -2.96 9.81 -10.52
C ALA A 245 -1.78 8.84 -10.76
N ARG A 246 -1.00 9.05 -11.82
CA ARG A 246 0.17 8.20 -12.12
C ARG A 246 1.23 8.22 -11.02
N ALA A 247 1.41 9.35 -10.34
CA ALA A 247 2.35 9.48 -9.25
C ALA A 247 2.00 8.59 -8.03
N LEU A 248 0.77 8.06 -7.94
CA LEU A 248 0.38 7.09 -6.91
C LEU A 248 1.00 5.71 -7.14
N HIS A 249 1.33 5.32 -8.38
CA HIS A 249 1.93 4.02 -8.67
C HIS A 249 3.24 3.78 -7.91
N PRO A 250 4.29 4.61 -8.02
CA PRO A 250 5.54 4.38 -7.29
C PRO A 250 5.38 4.47 -5.76
N VAL A 251 4.35 5.16 -5.27
CA VAL A 251 4.00 5.20 -3.83
C VAL A 251 3.45 3.84 -3.39
N CYS A 252 2.50 3.30 -4.16
CA CYS A 252 1.92 1.99 -3.91
C CYS A 252 2.97 0.87 -3.97
N ASP A 253 3.91 0.93 -4.92
CA ASP A 253 5.02 -0.03 -4.99
C ASP A 253 5.91 0.02 -3.74
N GLN A 254 6.22 1.23 -3.24
CA GLN A 254 6.97 1.37 -1.99
C GLN A 254 6.22 0.79 -0.79
N TYR A 255 4.90 1.00 -0.69
CA TYR A 255 4.10 0.36 0.36
C TYR A 255 4.14 -1.16 0.23
N ALA A 256 3.94 -1.71 -0.97
CA ALA A 256 3.99 -3.13 -1.21
C ALA A 256 5.34 -3.75 -0.80
N ASP A 257 6.44 -3.09 -1.13
CA ASP A 257 7.80 -3.54 -0.78
C ASP A 257 8.01 -3.54 0.74
N LEU A 258 7.62 -2.46 1.42
CA LEU A 258 7.78 -2.35 2.88
C LEU A 258 6.96 -3.40 3.63
N TYR A 259 5.72 -3.65 3.18
CA TYR A 259 4.86 -4.66 3.79
C TYR A 259 5.43 -6.07 3.56
N SER A 260 5.87 -6.36 2.33
CA SER A 260 6.50 -7.64 1.99
C SER A 260 7.77 -7.88 2.82
N ARG A 261 8.60 -6.86 3.03
CA ARG A 261 9.81 -6.94 3.88
C ARG A 261 9.47 -7.21 5.34
N ALA A 262 8.39 -6.63 5.86
CA ALA A 262 7.98 -6.88 7.25
C ALA A 262 7.54 -8.34 7.43
N ALA A 263 6.74 -8.87 6.50
CA ALA A 263 6.31 -10.26 6.53
C ALA A 263 7.50 -11.23 6.39
N GLU A 264 8.43 -10.97 5.48
CA GLU A 264 9.64 -11.77 5.31
C GLU A 264 10.54 -11.75 6.56
N ALA A 265 10.69 -10.58 7.20
CA ALA A 265 11.42 -10.48 8.47
C ALA A 265 10.75 -11.32 9.58
N ALA A 266 9.41 -11.32 9.65
CA ALA A 266 8.65 -12.15 10.59
C ALA A 266 8.89 -13.65 10.32
N LYS A 267 8.86 -14.06 9.05
CA LYS A 267 9.10 -15.44 8.61
C LYS A 267 10.51 -15.93 8.94
N GLN A 268 11.53 -15.10 8.67
CA GLN A 268 12.91 -15.41 8.97
C GLN A 268 13.13 -15.54 10.49
N LEU A 269 12.57 -14.60 11.27
CA LEU A 269 12.63 -14.67 12.73
C LEU A 269 11.98 -15.97 13.24
N HIS A 270 10.77 -16.29 12.76
CA HIS A 270 10.07 -17.51 13.15
C HIS A 270 10.92 -18.76 12.87
N SER A 271 11.53 -18.83 11.68
CA SER A 271 12.35 -19.99 11.28
C SER A 271 13.57 -20.17 12.18
N VAL A 272 14.28 -19.09 12.51
CA VAL A 272 15.46 -19.13 13.39
C VAL A 272 15.05 -19.48 14.83
N VAL A 273 14.04 -18.78 15.35
CA VAL A 273 13.59 -18.93 16.74
C VAL A 273 13.02 -20.32 17.00
N THR A 274 12.20 -20.88 16.10
CA THR A 274 11.66 -22.23 16.27
C THR A 274 12.78 -23.27 16.41
N GLY A 275 13.85 -23.17 15.61
CA GLY A 275 15.00 -24.06 15.72
C GLY A 275 15.74 -23.95 17.06
N LEU A 276 15.85 -22.74 17.62
CA LEU A 276 16.45 -22.51 18.94
C LEU A 276 15.52 -22.96 20.08
N ILE A 277 14.21 -22.77 19.94
CA ILE A 277 13.19 -23.23 20.88
C ILE A 277 13.23 -24.76 21.01
N THR A 278 13.34 -25.49 19.90
CA THR A 278 13.47 -26.96 19.94
C THR A 278 14.69 -27.37 20.76
N LYS A 279 15.85 -26.73 20.55
CA LYS A 279 17.07 -27.00 21.34
C LYS A 279 16.85 -26.67 22.82
N LEU A 280 16.16 -25.57 23.12
CA LEU A 280 15.86 -25.18 24.50
C LEU A 280 14.95 -26.22 25.18
N ILE A 281 13.92 -26.70 24.49
CA ILE A 281 13.04 -27.77 24.99
C ILE A 281 13.85 -29.03 25.32
N ASP A 282 14.76 -29.44 24.44
CA ASP A 282 15.63 -30.61 24.67
C ASP A 282 16.49 -30.44 25.93
N VAL A 283 17.09 -29.26 26.13
CA VAL A 283 17.88 -28.96 27.32
C VAL A 283 17.01 -28.94 28.58
N LEU A 284 15.81 -28.37 28.53
CA LEU A 284 14.89 -28.31 29.66
C LEU A 284 14.38 -29.70 30.09
N ILE A 285 14.22 -30.64 29.15
CA ILE A 285 13.96 -32.07 29.47
C ILE A 285 15.08 -32.62 30.35
N ILE A 286 16.35 -32.35 30.00
CA ILE A 286 17.51 -32.85 30.74
C ILE A 286 17.63 -32.18 32.11
N VAL A 287 17.38 -30.87 32.20
CA VAL A 287 17.36 -30.13 33.47
C VAL A 287 16.33 -30.74 34.42
N ASN A 288 15.10 -30.97 33.94
CA ASN A 288 14.03 -31.56 34.74
C ASN A 288 14.38 -32.96 35.25
N ALA A 289 14.85 -33.85 34.36
CA ALA A 289 15.25 -35.20 34.72
C ALA A 289 16.40 -35.22 35.75
N SER A 290 17.42 -34.38 35.56
CA SER A 290 18.58 -34.30 36.45
C SER A 290 18.23 -33.75 37.83
N ALA A 291 17.31 -32.78 37.89
CA ALA A 291 16.83 -32.22 39.15
C ALA A 291 16.07 -33.26 40.00
N VAL A 292 15.24 -34.10 39.37
CA VAL A 292 14.50 -35.18 40.06
C VAL A 292 15.45 -36.29 40.55
N VAL A 293 16.47 -36.65 39.77
CA VAL A 293 17.46 -37.66 40.20
C VAL A 293 18.38 -37.12 41.30
N GLY A 294 18.75 -35.83 41.24
CA GLY A 294 19.55 -35.16 42.25
C GLY A 294 18.88 -35.16 43.62
N THR A 295 17.57 -34.92 43.70
CA THR A 295 16.83 -34.96 44.97
C THR A 295 16.70 -36.37 45.54
N ALA A 296 16.50 -37.38 44.69
CA ALA A 296 16.39 -38.78 45.12
C ALA A 296 17.72 -39.40 45.62
N THR A 297 18.87 -38.91 45.13
CA THR A 297 20.17 -39.48 45.47
C THR A 297 20.82 -38.88 46.73
N ILE A 298 20.24 -37.81 47.30
CA ILE A 298 20.64 -37.26 48.62
C ILE A 298 20.53 -38.32 49.73
N GLU A 299 19.57 -39.24 49.63
CA GLU A 299 19.32 -40.27 50.65
C GLU A 299 20.36 -41.42 50.65
N THR A 300 21.21 -41.51 49.61
CA THR A 300 22.13 -42.66 49.40
C THR A 300 23.61 -42.35 49.66
N GLY A 301 23.95 -41.12 50.04
CA GLY A 301 25.29 -40.75 50.54
C GLY A 301 26.42 -40.64 49.49
N VAL A 302 26.19 -41.00 48.22
CA VAL A 302 27.22 -40.95 47.14
C VAL A 302 26.80 -40.15 45.90
N GLY A 303 25.52 -39.79 45.74
CA GLY A 303 25.02 -39.15 44.50
C GLY A 303 24.97 -37.62 44.37
N PRO A 304 25.05 -36.77 45.41
CA PRO A 304 24.73 -35.34 45.24
C PRO A 304 25.72 -34.57 44.35
N VAL A 305 27.01 -34.93 44.35
CA VAL A 305 28.03 -34.11 43.64
C VAL A 305 27.94 -34.25 42.11
N LEU A 306 27.51 -35.41 41.59
CA LEU A 306 27.41 -35.65 40.15
C LEU A 306 26.08 -35.16 39.56
N GLY A 307 24.95 -35.35 40.26
CA GLY A 307 23.63 -34.93 39.75
C GLY A 307 23.48 -33.42 39.64
N TYR A 308 23.91 -32.67 40.67
CA TYR A 308 23.77 -31.21 40.71
C TYR A 308 24.73 -30.48 39.75
N SER A 309 25.93 -31.01 39.51
CA SER A 309 26.89 -30.40 38.57
C SER A 309 26.44 -30.54 37.12
N VAL A 310 25.86 -31.69 36.76
CA VAL A 310 25.23 -31.90 35.44
C VAL A 310 24.01 -30.98 35.27
N ALA A 311 23.14 -30.90 36.28
CA ALA A 311 21.97 -30.00 36.24
C ALA A 311 22.37 -28.53 36.08
N ALA A 312 23.41 -28.07 36.78
CA ALA A 312 23.92 -26.70 36.69
C ALA A 312 24.48 -26.37 35.29
N TRP A 313 25.18 -27.32 34.65
CA TRP A 313 25.69 -27.12 33.30
C TRP A 313 24.57 -26.97 32.25
N TYR A 314 23.57 -27.85 32.29
CA TYR A 314 22.41 -27.74 31.39
C TYR A 314 21.54 -26.52 31.70
N ALA A 315 21.44 -26.10 32.97
CA ALA A 315 20.76 -24.86 33.34
C ALA A 315 21.45 -23.63 32.73
N TRP A 316 22.79 -23.60 32.73
CA TRP A 316 23.55 -22.54 32.05
C TRP A 316 23.32 -22.57 30.53
N GLN A 317 23.32 -23.75 29.91
CA GLN A 317 23.04 -23.89 28.48
C GLN A 317 21.62 -23.42 28.11
N ALA A 318 20.62 -23.73 28.94
CA ALA A 318 19.26 -23.25 28.76
C ALA A 318 19.17 -21.72 28.88
N TYR A 319 19.93 -21.12 29.81
CA TYR A 319 20.01 -19.68 29.96
C TYR A 319 20.66 -18.99 28.74
N ASP A 320 21.73 -19.58 28.19
CA ASP A 320 22.39 -19.10 26.98
C ASP A 320 21.44 -19.11 25.77
N LEU A 321 20.71 -20.21 25.55
CA LEU A 321 19.70 -20.32 24.50
C LEU A 321 18.54 -19.32 24.68
N TYR A 322 18.07 -19.11 25.91
CA TYR A 322 17.04 -18.10 26.19
C TYR A 322 17.52 -16.68 25.81
N ASN A 323 18.76 -16.32 26.15
CA ASN A 323 19.34 -15.02 25.79
C ASN A 323 19.54 -14.87 24.29
N GLU A 324 19.98 -15.93 23.61
CA GLU A 324 20.14 -15.95 22.15
C GLU A 324 18.79 -15.70 21.45
N ILE A 325 17.74 -16.43 21.85
CA ILE A 325 16.38 -16.24 21.32
C ILE A 325 15.89 -14.80 21.58
N SER A 326 16.06 -14.30 22.80
CA SER A 326 15.64 -12.95 23.18
C SER A 326 16.37 -11.86 22.37
N THR A 327 17.65 -12.08 22.04
CA THR A 327 18.43 -11.20 21.16
C THR A 327 17.84 -11.14 19.75
N TYR A 328 17.41 -12.28 19.20
CA TYR A 328 16.74 -12.31 17.89
C TYR A 328 15.43 -11.53 17.90
N PHE A 329 14.61 -11.65 18.96
CA PHE A 329 13.40 -10.85 19.10
C PHE A 329 13.68 -9.35 19.21
N GLY A 330 14.69 -8.94 19.98
CA GLY A 330 15.09 -7.53 20.07
C GLY A 330 15.55 -6.96 18.73
N ASN A 331 16.32 -7.73 17.96
CA ASN A 331 16.76 -7.34 16.61
C ASN A 331 15.59 -7.24 15.62
N ALA A 332 14.62 -8.16 15.73
CA ALA A 332 13.40 -8.09 14.94
C ALA A 332 12.59 -6.85 15.30
N GLU A 333 12.34 -6.59 16.58
CA GLU A 333 11.62 -5.40 17.04
C GLU A 333 12.24 -4.11 16.47
N ALA A 334 13.57 -3.99 16.50
CA ALA A 334 14.27 -2.86 15.89
C ALA A 334 14.04 -2.76 14.36
N THR A 335 14.04 -3.91 13.67
CA THR A 335 13.73 -3.99 12.23
C THR A 335 12.30 -3.55 11.93
N PHE A 336 11.32 -4.01 12.72
CA PHE A 336 9.91 -3.61 12.58
C PHE A 336 9.71 -2.12 12.85
N LYS A 337 10.39 -1.54 13.85
CA LYS A 337 10.37 -0.08 14.08
C LYS A 337 10.93 0.69 12.87
N LEU A 338 12.00 0.21 12.25
CA LEU A 338 12.58 0.82 11.06
C LEU A 338 11.62 0.77 9.86
N ILE A 339 10.95 -0.37 9.66
CA ILE A 339 9.95 -0.53 8.60
C ILE A 339 8.74 0.38 8.87
N ALA A 340 8.24 0.40 10.11
CA ALA A 340 7.16 1.29 10.55
C ALA A 340 7.49 2.75 10.24
N GLY A 341 8.67 3.23 10.64
CA GLY A 341 9.13 4.58 10.31
C GLY A 341 9.25 4.83 8.81
N SER A 342 9.68 3.84 8.03
CA SER A 342 9.76 3.95 6.57
C SER A 342 8.38 4.09 5.93
N ILE A 343 7.37 3.34 6.39
CA ILE A 343 5.97 3.47 5.93
C ILE A 343 5.45 4.88 6.20
N GLU A 344 5.76 5.45 7.37
CA GLU A 344 5.39 6.83 7.69
C GLU A 344 6.10 7.85 6.79
N MET A 345 7.35 7.60 6.39
CA MET A 345 8.13 8.49 5.52
C MET A 345 7.66 8.48 4.06
N VAL A 346 7.02 7.41 3.57
CA VAL A 346 6.38 7.39 2.23
C VAL A 346 5.38 8.55 2.07
N ARG A 347 4.85 9.09 3.19
CA ARG A 347 4.12 10.37 3.22
C ARG A 347 4.71 11.45 2.35
N VAL A 348 6.02 11.66 2.48
CA VAL A 348 6.72 12.77 1.81
C VAL A 348 6.61 12.58 0.30
N GLY A 349 6.60 11.32 -0.18
CA GLY A 349 6.35 10.99 -1.58
C GLY A 349 4.91 11.24 -2.04
N MET A 350 3.91 11.05 -1.17
CA MET A 350 2.51 11.35 -1.51
C MET A 350 2.24 12.86 -1.68
N GLU A 351 2.94 13.70 -0.94
CA GLU A 351 2.89 15.16 -1.12
C GLU A 351 3.44 15.57 -2.51
N VAL A 352 4.35 14.76 -3.10
CA VAL A 352 4.83 14.94 -4.48
C VAL A 352 3.76 14.62 -5.52
N ALA A 353 2.78 13.77 -5.20
CA ALA A 353 1.66 13.52 -6.11
C ALA A 353 0.77 14.76 -6.32
N ARG A 354 0.87 15.80 -5.46
CA ARG A 354 0.15 17.09 -5.55
C ARG A 354 -1.38 17.02 -5.66
N LEU A 355 -1.98 15.83 -5.54
CA LEU A 355 -3.44 15.62 -5.51
C LEU A 355 -4.15 16.50 -4.46
N PRO A 356 -3.62 16.67 -3.23
CA PRO A 356 -4.26 17.54 -2.23
C PRO A 356 -4.35 19.01 -2.65
N ASP A 357 -3.36 19.49 -3.40
CA ASP A 357 -3.25 20.91 -3.78
C ASP A 357 -3.93 21.23 -5.12
N LEU A 358 -4.30 20.20 -5.89
CA LEU A 358 -4.97 20.37 -7.17
C LEU A 358 -6.38 20.93 -6.94
N LYS A 359 -6.60 22.14 -7.45
CA LYS A 359 -7.89 22.83 -7.38
C LYS A 359 -8.88 22.19 -8.35
N PRO A 360 -10.19 22.13 -8.01
CA PRO A 360 -11.20 21.69 -8.96
C PRO A 360 -11.16 22.52 -10.25
N TYR A 361 -11.36 21.86 -11.38
CA TYR A 361 -11.56 22.56 -12.63
C TYR A 361 -12.84 23.39 -12.55
N HIS A 362 -12.77 24.62 -13.04
CA HIS A 362 -13.89 25.53 -13.19
C HIS A 362 -13.84 26.11 -14.59
N HIS A 363 -14.89 25.89 -15.37
CA HIS A 363 -14.95 26.45 -16.71
C HIS A 363 -15.07 27.98 -16.63
N PRO A 364 -14.23 28.76 -17.35
CA PRO A 364 -14.22 30.22 -17.24
C PRO A 364 -15.56 30.91 -17.54
N ALA A 365 -16.42 30.30 -18.37
CA ALA A 365 -17.76 30.81 -18.67
C ALA A 365 -18.76 30.69 -17.50
N LEU A 366 -18.49 29.80 -16.54
CA LEU A 366 -19.47 29.37 -15.54
C LEU A 366 -19.19 29.98 -14.16
N VAL A 367 -18.24 30.90 -14.06
CA VAL A 367 -17.89 31.57 -12.80
C VAL A 367 -18.93 32.64 -12.51
N SER A 368 -19.85 32.32 -11.58
CA SER A 368 -20.75 33.27 -10.91
C SER A 368 -20.09 33.91 -9.70
#